data_AF-A0A939YNH7-F1
#
_entry.id   AF-A0A939YNH7-F1
#
_cell.length_a   1.000
_cell.length_b   1.000
_cell.length_c   1.000
_cell.angle_alpha   90.00
_cell.angle_beta   90.00
_cell.angle_gamma   90.00
#
_symmetry.space_group_name_H-M   'P 1'
#
loop_
_entity.id
_entity.type
_entity.pdbx_description
1 polymer ?
#
loop_
_entity_poly.entity_id
_entity_poly.type
_entity_poly.pdbx_seq_one_letter_code
_entity_poly.pdbx_strand_id
1 'polypeptide(L)'
;MNEYYLNLKKEYNKIYNTFCYQNCLNILLGGLNIENPEYYINKSMSLIVHKTDGFDLDIEFGIYARSLLPKYDSKVIRLFPESDYLTVFNENIDYIQQHDPIIVGVDSFHLSYLPYFHKSHGRHTIIMTGYDKVKSEVEIVDWMEPWFYRGYIPVDEFLNARNSLNESDGGMFAGNPVMNNWAKVIDKNGWDASLDEIIKYTLDLSLQQYYFAENHNDAYYGINALEYIKDMINYLEDQPVDIQSMYLDKLHKGFFRINRRREFWKYFLSSIHICEGFENPDLVIQKLDELIDYSEKYIYRLIKSIMRRKPGYSEDLSLRLNQMIDMEKELGGLLYSYTSHA
;
A
#
# COMPACT_ATOMS: atom_id res chain seq x y z
N MET A 1 4.30 -4.34 -28.44
CA MET A 1 4.74 -3.89 -27.11
C MET A 1 5.61 -2.63 -27.24
N ASN A 2 5.33 -1.58 -26.47
CA ASN A 2 6.19 -0.38 -26.39
C ASN A 2 7.59 -0.80 -25.89
N GLU A 3 8.66 -0.26 -26.52
CA GLU A 3 10.06 -0.58 -26.21
C GLU A 3 10.40 -0.43 -24.73
N TYR A 4 9.68 0.42 -24.00
CA TYR A 4 9.84 0.59 -22.57
C TYR A 4 9.59 -0.70 -21.78
N TYR A 5 8.45 -1.37 -21.99
CA TYR A 5 8.13 -2.62 -21.31
C TYR A 5 9.01 -3.77 -21.81
N LEU A 6 9.47 -3.68 -23.07
CA LEU A 6 10.48 -4.57 -23.65
C LEU A 6 11.82 -4.50 -22.93
N ASN A 7 12.21 -3.30 -22.52
CA ASN A 7 13.49 -2.98 -21.92
C ASN A 7 13.36 -2.57 -20.45
N LEU A 8 12.37 -3.08 -19.73
CA LEU A 8 12.20 -2.79 -18.31
C LEU A 8 13.43 -3.34 -17.55
N LYS A 9 14.45 -2.50 -17.40
CA LYS A 9 15.70 -2.76 -16.68
C LYS A 9 15.66 -2.22 -15.26
N LYS A 10 14.51 -1.73 -14.82
CA LYS A 10 14.37 -1.10 -13.50
C LYS A 10 14.55 -2.19 -12.44
N GLU A 11 15.61 -2.07 -11.64
CA GLU A 11 15.82 -2.91 -10.47
C GLU A 11 14.56 -2.84 -9.62
N TYR A 12 14.00 -4.00 -9.30
CA TYR A 12 12.81 -4.04 -8.47
C TYR A 12 13.16 -3.58 -7.06
N ASN A 13 12.32 -2.72 -6.52
CA ASN A 13 12.45 -2.31 -5.15
C ASN A 13 11.49 -3.12 -4.27
N LYS A 14 12.07 -3.95 -3.39
CA LYS A 14 11.38 -4.77 -2.39
C LYS A 14 10.34 -4.01 -1.56
N ILE A 15 10.50 -2.69 -1.45
CA ILE A 15 9.52 -1.84 -0.78
C ILE A 15 8.12 -1.98 -1.36
N TYR A 16 7.99 -2.31 -2.65
CA TYR A 16 6.71 -2.47 -3.33
C TYR A 16 6.04 -3.83 -3.14
N ASN A 17 6.64 -4.77 -2.39
CA ASN A 17 6.06 -6.12 -2.19
C ASN A 17 4.62 -6.08 -1.66
N THR A 18 4.28 -5.07 -0.84
CA THR A 18 2.92 -4.87 -0.31
C THR A 18 2.16 -3.73 -0.98
N PHE A 19 2.71 -3.15 -2.05
CA PHE A 19 2.18 -1.99 -2.78
C PHE A 19 2.15 -2.25 -4.30
N CYS A 20 1.72 -3.45 -4.70
CA CYS A 20 1.70 -3.88 -6.10
C CYS A 20 1.01 -2.89 -7.05
N TYR A 21 -0.12 -2.33 -6.66
CA TYR A 21 -0.84 -1.35 -7.50
C TYR A 21 -0.02 -0.08 -7.74
N GLN A 22 0.68 0.40 -6.71
CA GLN A 22 1.54 1.57 -6.80
C GLN A 22 2.80 1.28 -7.63
N ASN A 23 3.31 0.05 -7.60
CA ASN A 23 4.37 -0.38 -8.49
C ASN A 23 3.90 -0.40 -9.96
N CYS A 24 2.71 -0.93 -10.22
CA CYS A 24 2.11 -0.91 -11.55
C CYS A 24 1.90 0.52 -12.05
N LEU A 25 1.47 1.45 -11.19
CA LEU A 25 1.39 2.88 -11.53
C LEU A 25 2.78 3.44 -11.91
N ASN A 26 3.81 3.20 -11.10
CA ASN A 26 5.17 3.66 -11.37
C ASN A 26 5.68 3.17 -12.74
N ILE A 27 5.47 1.88 -13.04
CA ILE A 27 5.87 1.27 -14.31
C ILE A 27 5.05 1.82 -15.48
N LEU A 28 3.72 1.94 -15.31
CA LEU A 28 2.84 2.44 -16.36
C LEU A 28 3.15 3.90 -16.72
N LEU A 29 3.31 4.77 -15.72
CA LEU A 29 3.68 6.17 -15.94
C LEU A 29 5.05 6.30 -16.59
N GLY A 30 6.03 5.49 -16.16
CA GLY A 30 7.34 5.44 -16.82
C GLY A 30 7.25 5.03 -18.29
N GLY A 31 6.38 4.07 -18.62
CA GLY A 31 6.13 3.65 -20.01
C GLY A 31 5.43 4.68 -20.88
N LEU A 32 4.81 5.68 -20.26
CA LEU A 32 4.24 6.86 -20.91
C LEU A 32 5.24 8.02 -21.03
N ASN A 33 6.52 7.80 -20.70
CA ASN A 33 7.57 8.82 -20.66
C ASN A 33 7.28 9.98 -19.70
N ILE A 34 6.51 9.73 -18.63
CA ILE A 34 6.37 10.70 -17.55
C ILE A 34 7.68 10.70 -16.75
N GLU A 35 8.26 11.88 -16.58
CA GLU A 35 9.49 12.06 -15.84
C GLU A 35 9.27 11.80 -14.35
N ASN A 36 10.25 11.18 -13.67
CA ASN A 36 10.20 10.93 -12.22
C ASN A 36 8.88 10.26 -11.73
N PRO A 37 8.38 9.20 -12.41
CA PRO A 37 7.04 8.63 -12.16
C PRO A 37 6.85 8.15 -10.72
N GLU A 38 7.94 7.73 -10.07
CA GLU A 38 7.91 7.29 -8.70
C GLU A 38 7.52 8.40 -7.73
N TYR A 39 7.86 9.67 -7.96
CA TYR A 39 7.53 10.76 -7.05
C TYR A 39 6.04 11.11 -7.03
N TYR A 40 5.30 10.78 -8.09
CA TYR A 40 3.84 10.92 -8.12
C TYR A 40 3.11 9.83 -7.32
N ILE A 41 3.78 8.73 -6.98
CA ILE A 41 3.21 7.68 -6.14
C ILE A 41 3.10 8.18 -4.70
N ASN A 42 1.91 8.04 -4.11
CA ASN A 42 1.68 8.50 -2.74
C ASN A 42 2.41 7.61 -1.72
N LYS A 43 3.55 8.09 -1.23
CA LYS A 43 4.34 7.46 -0.14
C LYS A 43 4.12 8.11 1.22
N SER A 44 3.31 9.17 1.30
CA SER A 44 3.08 9.93 2.53
C SER A 44 2.47 9.08 3.66
N MET A 45 2.78 9.40 4.91
CA MET A 45 2.21 8.71 6.07
C MET A 45 0.75 9.11 6.27
N SER A 46 -0.12 8.16 6.56
CA SER A 46 -1.51 8.40 7.02
C SER A 46 -1.92 7.27 7.94
N LEU A 47 -2.88 7.51 8.83
CA LEU A 47 -3.51 6.50 9.66
C LEU A 47 -4.86 7.04 10.12
N ILE A 48 -5.90 6.22 10.01
CA ILE A 48 -7.26 6.55 10.44
C ILE A 48 -7.75 5.37 11.28
N VAL A 49 -8.29 5.66 12.46
CA VAL A 49 -9.02 4.69 13.27
C VAL A 49 -10.42 5.22 13.52
N HIS A 50 -11.41 4.52 12.98
CA HIS A 50 -12.81 4.88 13.17
C HIS A 50 -13.28 4.49 14.56
N LYS A 51 -14.14 5.33 15.15
CA LYS A 51 -14.85 4.98 16.37
C LYS A 51 -15.83 3.87 16.07
N THR A 52 -15.78 2.81 16.85
CA THR A 52 -16.66 1.66 16.74
C THR A 52 -17.45 1.50 18.03
N ASP A 53 -18.64 0.91 17.93
CA ASP A 53 -19.38 0.49 19.12
C ASP A 53 -18.69 -0.76 19.70
N GLY A 54 -18.07 -0.61 20.87
CA GLY A 54 -17.42 -1.71 21.60
C GLY A 54 -15.94 -1.91 21.24
N PHE A 55 -15.50 -3.17 21.15
CA PHE A 55 -14.10 -3.56 20.92
C PHE A 55 -13.85 -4.00 19.48
N ASP A 56 -14.42 -3.26 18.53
CA ASP A 56 -14.05 -3.42 17.14
C ASP A 56 -12.93 -2.44 16.76
N LEU A 57 -12.04 -2.84 15.86
CA LEU A 57 -10.92 -2.04 15.41
C LEU A 57 -10.94 -1.93 13.90
N ASP A 58 -11.29 -0.74 13.43
CA ASP A 58 -11.24 -0.39 12.01
C ASP A 58 -10.05 0.54 11.75
N ILE A 59 -8.98 -0.04 11.18
CA ILE A 59 -7.76 0.68 10.80
C ILE A 59 -7.72 0.85 9.30
N GLU A 60 -7.73 2.11 8.89
CA GLU A 60 -7.65 2.56 7.51
C GLU A 60 -6.45 3.50 7.29
N PHE A 61 -6.19 3.77 6.02
CA PHE A 61 -5.24 4.78 5.56
C PHE A 61 -6.01 5.85 4.79
N GLY A 62 -5.39 7.01 4.54
CA GLY A 62 -6.00 8.04 3.70
C GLY A 62 -6.48 7.47 2.35
N ILE A 63 -7.56 8.04 1.80
CA ILE A 63 -8.24 7.50 0.61
C ILE A 63 -7.29 7.29 -0.60
N TYR A 64 -6.24 8.09 -0.70
CA TYR A 64 -5.22 8.02 -1.76
C TYR A 64 -3.94 7.27 -1.36
N ALA A 65 -3.89 6.69 -0.16
CA ALA A 65 -2.66 6.09 0.38
C ALA A 65 -2.13 4.94 -0.50
N ARG A 66 -3.01 4.24 -1.21
CA ARG A 66 -2.65 3.17 -2.14
C ARG A 66 -2.63 3.62 -3.60
N SER A 67 -2.63 4.92 -3.89
CA SER A 67 -2.72 5.47 -5.25
C SER A 67 -1.56 6.44 -5.54
N LEU A 68 -1.81 7.35 -6.47
CA LEU A 68 -1.05 8.58 -6.69
C LEU A 68 -1.28 9.58 -5.57
N LEU A 69 -0.40 10.59 -5.51
CA LEU A 69 -0.59 11.78 -4.70
C LEU A 69 -1.96 12.43 -5.02
N PRO A 70 -2.68 12.99 -4.02
CA PRO A 70 -4.07 13.43 -4.20
C PRO A 70 -4.28 14.40 -5.37
N LYS A 71 -3.34 15.33 -5.59
CA LYS A 71 -3.34 16.29 -6.70
C LYS A 71 -3.35 15.63 -8.10
N TYR A 72 -2.88 14.38 -8.20
CA TYR A 72 -2.71 13.65 -9.46
C TYR A 72 -3.64 12.44 -9.58
N ASP A 73 -4.41 12.12 -8.54
CA ASP A 73 -5.27 10.93 -8.54
C ASP A 73 -6.31 10.96 -9.67
N SER A 74 -6.89 12.13 -9.96
CA SER A 74 -7.85 12.31 -11.06
C SER A 74 -7.31 12.02 -12.46
N LYS A 75 -5.98 11.87 -12.63
CA LYS A 75 -5.36 11.51 -13.92
C LYS A 75 -5.42 10.01 -14.19
N VAL A 76 -5.74 9.20 -13.18
CA VAL A 76 -5.90 7.75 -13.28
C VAL A 76 -7.29 7.38 -12.77
N ILE A 77 -8.01 6.57 -13.53
CA ILE A 77 -9.27 6.00 -13.07
C ILE A 77 -9.08 4.53 -12.75
N ARG A 78 -9.54 4.10 -11.57
CA ARG A 78 -9.69 2.69 -11.22
C ARG A 78 -11.17 2.33 -11.25
N LEU A 79 -11.49 1.31 -12.02
CA LEU A 79 -12.84 0.85 -12.30
C LEU A 79 -13.09 -0.47 -11.57
N PHE A 80 -14.27 -0.60 -10.98
CA PHE A 80 -14.80 -1.82 -10.37
C PHE A 80 -16.13 -2.15 -11.05
N PRO A 81 -16.11 -2.72 -12.26
CA PRO A 81 -17.33 -2.93 -13.04
C PRO A 81 -18.26 -3.95 -12.38
N GLU A 82 -19.57 -3.70 -12.47
CA GLU A 82 -20.60 -4.67 -12.08
C GLU A 82 -21.00 -5.62 -13.22
N SER A 83 -20.56 -5.32 -14.44
CA SER A 83 -20.76 -6.16 -15.62
C SER A 83 -20.11 -7.54 -15.47
N ASP A 84 -20.56 -8.51 -16.27
CA ASP A 84 -19.94 -9.83 -16.29
C ASP A 84 -18.48 -9.76 -16.77
N TYR A 85 -17.67 -10.72 -16.31
CA TYR A 85 -16.23 -10.73 -16.53
C TYR A 85 -15.82 -10.80 -18.01
N LEU A 86 -16.65 -11.39 -18.89
CA LEU A 86 -16.35 -11.45 -20.33
C LEU A 86 -16.57 -10.09 -20.99
N THR A 87 -17.62 -9.37 -20.60
CA THR A 87 -17.85 -7.99 -21.04
C THR A 87 -16.67 -7.10 -20.65
N VAL A 88 -16.25 -7.15 -19.38
CA VAL A 88 -15.08 -6.37 -18.90
C VAL A 88 -13.80 -6.74 -19.64
N PHE A 89 -13.60 -8.03 -19.92
CA PHE A 89 -12.43 -8.50 -20.67
C PHE A 89 -12.40 -7.96 -22.10
N ASN A 90 -13.53 -7.99 -22.81
CA ASN A 90 -13.64 -7.43 -24.16
C ASN A 90 -13.38 -5.92 -24.16
N GLU A 91 -13.95 -5.17 -23.21
CA GLU A 91 -13.65 -3.74 -23.05
C GLU A 91 -12.16 -3.47 -22.82
N ASN A 92 -11.50 -4.31 -22.00
CA ASN A 92 -10.08 -4.20 -21.73
C ASN A 92 -9.25 -4.46 -22.99
N ILE A 93 -9.59 -5.48 -23.79
CA ILE A 93 -8.95 -5.76 -25.08
C ILE A 93 -9.11 -4.57 -26.04
N ASP A 94 -10.35 -4.10 -26.22
CA ASP A 94 -10.65 -2.99 -27.13
C ASP A 94 -9.86 -1.74 -26.74
N TYR A 95 -9.73 -1.48 -25.43
CA TYR A 95 -8.95 -0.36 -24.92
C TYR A 95 -7.46 -0.51 -25.24
N ILE A 96 -6.82 -1.63 -24.89
CA ILE A 96 -5.36 -1.79 -25.08
C ILE A 96 -4.95 -1.85 -26.56
N GLN A 97 -5.85 -2.24 -27.47
CA GLN A 97 -5.59 -2.24 -28.90
C GLN A 97 -5.53 -0.82 -29.49
N GLN A 98 -6.19 0.14 -28.85
CA GLN A 98 -6.31 1.52 -29.31
C GLN A 98 -5.47 2.50 -28.49
N HIS A 99 -5.08 2.12 -27.28
CA HIS A 99 -4.47 3.00 -26.28
C HIS A 99 -3.23 2.38 -25.65
N ASP A 100 -3.04 2.63 -24.35
CA ASP A 100 -1.90 2.20 -23.57
C ASP A 100 -2.22 0.95 -22.75
N PRO A 101 -1.20 0.25 -22.22
CA PRO A 101 -1.39 -0.81 -21.25
C PRO A 101 -2.23 -0.37 -20.05
N ILE A 102 -2.91 -1.33 -19.43
CA ILE A 102 -3.78 -1.11 -18.27
C ILE A 102 -3.28 -1.91 -17.08
N ILE A 103 -3.60 -1.44 -15.88
CA ILE A 103 -3.39 -2.20 -14.65
C ILE A 103 -4.63 -3.04 -14.39
N VAL A 104 -4.47 -4.30 -14.02
CA VAL A 104 -5.58 -5.22 -13.77
C VAL A 104 -5.38 -5.91 -12.42
N GLY A 105 -6.47 -6.08 -11.67
CA GLY A 105 -6.46 -6.89 -10.46
C GLY A 105 -6.53 -8.38 -10.79
N VAL A 106 -5.78 -9.19 -10.06
CA VAL A 106 -5.73 -10.65 -10.20
C VAL A 106 -5.60 -11.30 -8.82
N ASP A 107 -5.91 -12.58 -8.74
CA ASP A 107 -5.58 -13.44 -7.60
C ASP A 107 -4.40 -14.34 -7.96
N SER A 108 -3.33 -14.26 -7.17
CA SER A 108 -2.09 -15.03 -7.37
C SER A 108 -2.31 -16.54 -7.29
N PHE A 109 -3.39 -17.00 -6.66
CA PHE A 109 -3.77 -18.42 -6.60
C PHE A 109 -3.91 -19.04 -8.00
N HIS A 110 -4.35 -18.27 -8.99
CA HIS A 110 -4.63 -18.76 -10.33
C HIS A 110 -3.47 -18.59 -11.31
N LEU A 111 -2.34 -17.98 -10.90
CA LEU A 111 -1.24 -17.65 -11.82
C LEU A 111 -0.17 -18.73 -11.80
N SER A 112 -0.05 -19.48 -12.91
CA SER A 112 0.77 -20.70 -13.01
C SER A 112 2.28 -20.45 -12.94
N TYR A 113 2.71 -19.22 -13.25
CA TYR A 113 4.11 -18.81 -13.16
C TYR A 113 4.55 -18.46 -11.73
N LEU A 114 3.62 -18.32 -10.77
CA LEU A 114 3.92 -18.03 -9.37
C LEU A 114 4.05 -19.33 -8.56
N PRO A 115 4.91 -19.36 -7.52
CA PRO A 115 5.08 -20.56 -6.68
C PRO A 115 3.84 -20.91 -5.84
N TYR A 116 2.90 -19.95 -5.73
CA TYR A 116 1.65 -20.03 -4.96
C TYR A 116 0.47 -20.56 -5.76
N PHE A 117 0.68 -20.93 -7.04
CA PHE A 117 -0.35 -21.50 -7.89
C PHE A 117 -1.08 -22.65 -7.18
N HIS A 118 -2.39 -22.49 -7.01
CA HIS A 118 -3.28 -23.38 -6.27
C HIS A 118 -2.89 -23.68 -4.81
N LYS A 119 -2.16 -22.77 -4.15
CA LYS A 119 -1.71 -22.95 -2.76
C LYS A 119 -2.20 -21.87 -1.80
N SER A 120 -2.23 -20.61 -2.23
CA SER A 120 -2.65 -19.50 -1.37
C SER A 120 -3.26 -18.38 -2.21
N HIS A 121 -4.32 -17.80 -1.68
CA HIS A 121 -5.02 -16.66 -2.25
C HIS A 121 -4.29 -15.37 -1.91
N GLY A 122 -4.23 -14.47 -2.88
CA GLY A 122 -3.54 -13.21 -2.72
C GLY A 122 -3.93 -12.22 -3.79
N ARG A 123 -4.73 -11.21 -3.40
CA ARG A 123 -5.06 -10.11 -4.30
C ARG A 123 -3.80 -9.36 -4.69
N HIS A 124 -3.57 -9.29 -5.99
CA HIS A 124 -2.41 -8.68 -6.63
C HIS A 124 -2.86 -7.80 -7.81
N THR A 125 -1.93 -7.03 -8.37
CA THR A 125 -2.16 -6.27 -9.60
C THR A 125 -0.98 -6.44 -10.54
N ILE A 126 -1.29 -6.60 -11.82
CA ILE A 126 -0.34 -6.76 -12.91
C ILE A 126 -0.68 -5.78 -14.04
N ILE A 127 0.20 -5.65 -15.04
CA ILE A 127 -0.05 -4.81 -16.22
C ILE A 127 -0.42 -5.72 -17.39
N MET A 128 -1.56 -5.45 -18.03
CA MET A 128 -1.98 -6.10 -19.28
C MET A 128 -1.52 -5.23 -20.45
N THR A 129 -0.69 -5.80 -21.34
CA THR A 129 -0.08 -5.06 -22.46
C THR A 129 -0.57 -5.50 -23.83
N GLY A 130 -1.22 -6.65 -23.93
CA GLY A 130 -1.59 -7.23 -25.22
C GLY A 130 -2.57 -8.40 -25.09
N TYR A 131 -3.15 -8.80 -26.23
CA TYR A 131 -3.97 -9.99 -26.36
C TYR A 131 -3.73 -10.63 -27.74
N ASP A 132 -3.29 -11.89 -27.75
CA ASP A 132 -3.17 -12.71 -28.96
C ASP A 132 -4.44 -13.56 -29.12
N LYS A 133 -5.33 -13.10 -30.01
CA LYS A 133 -6.58 -13.80 -30.33
C LYS A 133 -6.38 -15.16 -30.98
N VAL A 134 -5.29 -15.36 -31.73
CA VAL A 134 -5.04 -16.63 -32.44
C VAL A 134 -4.63 -17.70 -31.44
N LYS A 135 -3.78 -17.34 -30.47
CA LYS A 135 -3.33 -18.25 -29.42
C LYS A 135 -4.23 -18.31 -28.20
N SER A 136 -5.18 -17.38 -28.08
CA SER A 136 -6.01 -17.21 -26.89
C SER A 136 -5.15 -16.98 -25.64
N GLU A 137 -4.21 -16.03 -25.75
CA GLU A 137 -3.24 -15.70 -24.70
C GLU A 137 -3.25 -14.20 -24.41
N VAL A 138 -3.13 -13.83 -23.13
CA VAL A 138 -3.03 -12.45 -22.66
C VAL A 138 -1.57 -12.14 -22.37
N GLU A 139 -1.08 -11.03 -22.93
CA GLU A 139 0.28 -10.55 -22.67
C GLU A 139 0.28 -9.68 -21.41
N ILE A 140 1.12 -10.04 -20.43
CA ILE A 140 1.20 -9.39 -19.13
C ILE A 140 2.63 -9.04 -18.73
N VAL A 141 2.73 -8.08 -17.81
CA VAL A 141 3.93 -7.75 -17.05
C VAL A 141 3.59 -7.79 -15.56
N ASP A 142 4.21 -8.71 -14.85
CA ASP A 142 4.18 -8.83 -13.39
C ASP A 142 5.59 -8.59 -12.84
N TRP A 143 5.77 -7.41 -12.26
CA TRP A 143 7.07 -6.98 -11.75
C TRP A 143 7.13 -7.14 -10.23
N MET A 144 7.04 -8.38 -9.73
CA MET A 144 7.16 -8.72 -8.31
C MET A 144 8.38 -9.62 -8.07
N GLU A 145 9.29 -9.23 -7.16
CA GLU A 145 10.43 -10.07 -6.80
C GLU A 145 10.00 -11.27 -5.92
N PRO A 146 10.64 -12.44 -6.08
CA PRO A 146 11.64 -12.82 -7.08
C PRO A 146 11.07 -13.38 -8.40
N TRP A 147 9.75 -13.39 -8.56
CA TRP A 147 9.05 -14.15 -9.61
C TRP A 147 8.76 -13.34 -10.87
N PHE A 148 9.55 -12.29 -11.15
CA PHE A 148 9.38 -11.40 -12.29
C PHE A 148 8.91 -12.15 -13.54
N TYR A 149 7.76 -11.77 -14.05
CA TYR A 149 7.16 -12.43 -15.19
C TYR A 149 6.77 -11.41 -16.24
N ARG A 150 7.15 -11.73 -17.47
CA ARG A 150 6.70 -11.00 -18.64
C ARG A 150 6.54 -11.98 -19.78
N GLY A 151 5.35 -12.03 -20.33
CA GLY A 151 5.02 -13.02 -21.33
C GLY A 151 3.53 -13.19 -21.47
N TYR A 152 3.17 -14.35 -22.01
CA TYR A 152 1.82 -14.72 -22.37
C TYR A 152 1.29 -15.75 -21.39
N ILE A 153 0.09 -15.52 -20.86
CA ILE A 153 -0.65 -16.52 -20.08
C ILE A 153 -1.94 -16.90 -20.80
N PRO A 154 -2.44 -18.14 -20.63
CA PRO A 154 -3.72 -18.55 -21.22
C PRO A 154 -4.86 -17.63 -20.80
N VAL A 155 -5.80 -17.33 -21.71
CA VAL A 155 -6.99 -16.53 -21.41
C VAL A 155 -7.78 -17.10 -20.22
N ASP A 156 -7.98 -18.42 -20.17
CA ASP A 156 -8.75 -19.04 -19.08
C ASP A 156 -8.06 -18.84 -17.72
N GLU A 157 -6.73 -18.89 -17.68
CA GLU A 157 -5.95 -18.60 -16.48
C GLU A 157 -6.17 -17.15 -16.02
N PHE A 158 -6.06 -16.21 -16.96
CA PHE A 158 -6.27 -14.78 -16.71
C PHE A 158 -7.69 -14.48 -16.22
N LEU A 159 -8.71 -15.02 -16.88
CA LEU A 159 -10.11 -14.78 -16.52
C LEU A 159 -10.45 -15.37 -15.14
N ASN A 160 -9.94 -16.56 -14.82
CA ASN A 160 -10.09 -17.15 -13.49
C ASN A 160 -9.44 -16.28 -12.41
N ALA A 161 -8.21 -15.80 -12.65
CA ALA A 161 -7.52 -14.92 -11.72
C ALA A 161 -8.27 -13.61 -11.46
N ARG A 162 -8.91 -13.05 -12.51
CA ARG A 162 -9.64 -11.77 -12.43
C ARG A 162 -11.04 -11.87 -11.82
N ASN A 163 -11.70 -13.00 -12.04
CA ASN A 163 -13.04 -13.28 -11.54
C ASN A 163 -13.03 -13.94 -10.15
N SER A 164 -11.84 -14.18 -9.58
CA SER A 164 -11.69 -14.82 -8.27
C SER A 164 -12.40 -14.05 -7.16
N LEU A 165 -13.07 -14.81 -6.29
CA LEU A 165 -13.60 -14.32 -5.00
C LEU A 165 -12.48 -14.09 -3.99
N ASN A 166 -11.26 -14.58 -4.27
CA ASN A 166 -10.08 -14.47 -3.44
C ASN A 166 -10.40 -14.93 -2.01
N GLU A 167 -10.77 -16.20 -1.90
CA GLU A 167 -11.27 -16.82 -0.67
C GLU A 167 -10.30 -16.61 0.50
N SER A 168 -10.86 -16.47 1.70
CA SER A 168 -10.04 -16.30 2.90
C SER A 168 -9.34 -17.62 3.25
N ASP A 169 -8.00 -17.61 3.23
CA ASP A 169 -7.14 -18.71 3.68
C ASP A 169 -6.33 -18.34 4.94
N GLY A 170 -6.66 -17.20 5.58
CA GLY A 170 -5.92 -16.63 6.70
C GLY A 170 -4.74 -15.75 6.30
N GLY A 171 -4.41 -15.65 5.01
CA GLY A 171 -3.40 -14.76 4.46
C GLY A 171 -3.78 -13.28 4.57
N MET A 172 -2.78 -12.39 4.58
CA MET A 172 -2.99 -10.93 4.71
C MET A 172 -3.65 -10.27 3.51
N PHE A 173 -3.61 -10.92 2.34
CA PHE A 173 -4.11 -10.40 1.06
C PHE A 173 -5.30 -11.20 0.51
N ALA A 174 -5.79 -12.16 1.29
CA ALA A 174 -6.94 -13.00 0.99
C ALA A 174 -8.25 -12.40 1.55
N GLY A 175 -9.39 -12.99 1.18
CA GLY A 175 -10.71 -12.69 1.71
C GLY A 175 -11.44 -11.50 1.07
N ASN A 176 -10.92 -10.93 -0.02
CA ASN A 176 -11.54 -9.79 -0.70
C ASN A 176 -11.58 -10.02 -2.22
N PRO A 177 -12.77 -10.08 -2.85
CA PRO A 177 -12.90 -10.35 -4.29
C PRO A 177 -12.07 -9.41 -5.17
N VAL A 178 -11.59 -9.95 -6.30
CA VAL A 178 -10.83 -9.17 -7.29
C VAL A 178 -11.74 -8.23 -8.08
N MET A 179 -13.01 -8.62 -8.27
CA MET A 179 -14.05 -7.81 -8.91
C MET A 179 -13.70 -7.35 -10.34
N ASN A 180 -12.87 -8.11 -11.06
CA ASN A 180 -12.39 -7.76 -12.40
C ASN A 180 -11.83 -6.32 -12.51
N ASN A 181 -11.38 -5.73 -11.39
CA ASN A 181 -11.02 -4.32 -11.34
C ASN A 181 -9.84 -4.01 -12.25
N TRP A 182 -9.84 -2.83 -12.85
CA TRP A 182 -8.76 -2.38 -13.73
C TRP A 182 -8.57 -0.87 -13.64
N ALA A 183 -7.40 -0.38 -14.04
CA ALA A 183 -7.09 1.04 -14.02
C ALA A 183 -6.38 1.47 -15.30
N LYS A 184 -6.62 2.73 -15.68
CA LYS A 184 -6.02 3.37 -16.86
C LYS A 184 -5.68 4.82 -16.58
N VAL A 185 -4.64 5.32 -17.25
CA VAL A 185 -4.32 6.74 -17.29
C VAL A 185 -5.28 7.42 -18.25
N ILE A 186 -6.04 8.41 -17.79
CA ILE A 186 -7.02 9.14 -18.59
C ILE A 186 -6.54 10.53 -19.01
N ASP A 187 -5.53 11.06 -18.32
CA ASP A 187 -4.90 12.34 -18.67
C ASP A 187 -3.37 12.23 -18.66
N LYS A 188 -2.77 12.37 -19.83
CA LYS A 188 -1.31 12.35 -20.03
C LYS A 188 -0.67 13.74 -19.93
N ASN A 189 -1.46 14.80 -19.74
CA ASN A 189 -0.97 16.16 -19.58
C ASN A 189 -0.81 16.50 -18.09
N GLY A 190 -0.18 17.62 -17.76
CA GLY A 190 -0.08 18.13 -16.38
C GLY A 190 0.79 17.28 -15.44
N TRP A 191 1.82 16.63 -16.01
CA TRP A 191 2.90 15.94 -15.30
C TRP A 191 4.19 16.77 -15.36
N ASP A 192 4.05 18.09 -15.20
CA ASP A 192 5.07 19.11 -15.44
C ASP A 192 5.49 19.85 -14.16
N ALA A 193 5.01 19.40 -13.00
CA ALA A 193 5.45 19.92 -11.71
C ALA A 193 6.94 19.63 -11.51
N SER A 194 7.65 20.58 -10.91
CA SER A 194 9.05 20.35 -10.57
C SER A 194 9.18 19.26 -9.51
N LEU A 195 10.33 18.57 -9.49
CA LEU A 195 10.58 17.54 -8.49
C LEU A 195 10.47 18.08 -7.06
N ASP A 196 10.96 19.31 -6.83
CA ASP A 196 10.88 19.99 -5.54
C ASP A 196 9.43 20.24 -5.11
N GLU A 197 8.55 20.67 -6.04
CA GLU A 197 7.13 20.88 -5.75
C GLU A 197 6.45 19.58 -5.30
N ILE A 198 6.75 18.47 -5.98
CA ILE A 198 6.18 17.15 -5.66
C ILE A 198 6.69 16.66 -4.29
N ILE A 199 7.97 16.89 -4.00
CA ILE A 199 8.59 16.52 -2.73
C ILE A 199 7.98 17.34 -1.58
N LYS A 200 7.94 18.67 -1.70
CA LYS A 200 7.31 19.56 -0.70
C LYS A 200 5.87 19.15 -0.45
N TYR A 201 5.10 18.92 -1.52
CA TYR A 201 3.72 18.47 -1.39
C TYR A 201 3.59 17.13 -0.65
N THR A 202 4.49 16.17 -0.90
CA THR A 202 4.46 14.87 -0.22
C THR A 202 4.83 14.99 1.27
N LEU A 203 5.81 15.83 1.60
CA LEU A 203 6.21 16.14 2.97
C LEU A 203 5.07 16.80 3.74
N ASP A 204 4.49 17.85 3.18
CA ASP A 204 3.36 18.58 3.76
C ASP A 204 2.16 17.65 3.98
N LEU A 205 1.87 16.78 3.01
CA LEU A 205 0.80 15.81 3.12
C LEU A 205 1.00 14.85 4.29
N SER A 206 2.22 14.31 4.47
CA SER A 206 2.55 13.47 5.64
C SER A 206 2.39 14.23 6.96
N LEU A 207 2.87 15.47 7.02
CA LEU A 207 2.78 16.31 8.22
C LEU A 207 1.31 16.56 8.60
N GLN A 208 0.49 16.95 7.63
CA GLN A 208 -0.92 17.30 7.84
C GLN A 208 -1.79 16.09 8.19
N GLN A 209 -1.61 14.95 7.54
CA GLN A 209 -2.52 13.81 7.71
C GLN A 209 -2.06 12.76 8.73
N TYR A 210 -0.83 12.87 9.26
CA TYR A 210 -0.30 11.91 10.24
C TYR A 210 0.34 12.56 11.47
N TYR A 211 1.37 13.40 11.29
CA TYR A 211 2.14 13.91 12.45
C TYR A 211 1.40 15.00 13.22
N PHE A 212 0.65 15.85 12.52
CA PHE A 212 -0.13 16.96 13.10
C PHE A 212 -1.61 16.88 12.68
N ALA A 213 -2.12 15.66 12.51
CA ALA A 213 -3.49 15.45 12.09
C ALA A 213 -4.50 15.92 13.14
N GLU A 214 -5.55 16.58 12.68
CA GLU A 214 -6.71 16.90 13.50
C GLU A 214 -7.68 15.72 13.57
N ASN A 215 -8.37 15.56 14.69
CA ASN A 215 -9.41 14.55 14.82
C ASN A 215 -10.73 15.05 14.23
N HIS A 216 -11.54 14.11 13.73
CA HIS A 216 -12.91 14.39 13.31
C HIS A 216 -13.90 13.61 14.19
N ASN A 217 -15.17 13.98 14.14
CA ASN A 217 -16.18 13.50 15.11
C ASN A 217 -16.20 11.97 15.25
N ASP A 218 -16.01 11.23 14.16
CA ASP A 218 -16.17 9.78 14.13
C ASP A 218 -14.85 9.01 13.95
N ALA A 219 -13.70 9.70 13.92
CA ALA A 219 -12.41 9.06 13.67
C ALA A 219 -11.21 9.81 14.29
N TYR A 220 -10.21 9.03 14.68
CA TYR A 220 -8.90 9.52 15.12
C TYR A 220 -7.87 9.37 14.01
N TYR A 221 -6.97 10.34 13.91
CA TYR A 221 -6.01 10.43 12.81
C TYR A 221 -4.57 10.42 13.32
N GLY A 222 -3.68 9.82 12.53
CA GLY A 222 -2.23 9.91 12.76
C GLY A 222 -1.81 9.41 14.13
N ILE A 223 -1.00 10.21 14.83
CA ILE A 223 -0.53 9.89 16.19
C ILE A 223 -1.71 9.78 17.18
N ASN A 224 -2.77 10.59 17.03
CA ASN A 224 -3.96 10.51 17.90
C ASN A 224 -4.67 9.16 17.75
N ALA A 225 -4.62 8.54 16.56
CA ALA A 225 -5.14 7.20 16.34
C ALA A 225 -4.37 6.13 17.13
N LEU A 226 -3.05 6.28 17.25
CA LEU A 226 -2.22 5.41 18.09
C LEU A 226 -2.54 5.59 19.58
N GLU A 227 -2.80 6.83 20.01
CA GLU A 227 -3.23 7.12 21.38
C GLU A 227 -4.58 6.47 21.70
N TYR A 228 -5.54 6.57 20.78
CA TYR A 228 -6.83 5.87 20.92
C TYR A 228 -6.67 4.35 21.02
N ILE A 229 -5.84 3.75 20.16
CA ILE A 229 -5.52 2.31 20.22
C ILE A 229 -4.92 1.93 21.59
N LYS A 230 -4.01 2.76 22.12
CA LYS A 230 -3.40 2.55 23.45
C LYS A 230 -4.47 2.53 24.55
N ASP A 231 -5.39 3.47 24.52
CA ASP A 231 -6.48 3.53 25.48
C ASP A 231 -7.37 2.29 25.38
N MET A 232 -7.70 1.85 24.16
CA MET A 232 -8.46 0.61 23.95
C MET A 232 -7.74 -0.65 24.45
N ILE A 233 -6.40 -0.71 24.34
CA ILE A 233 -5.60 -1.82 24.91
C ILE A 233 -5.73 -1.85 26.44
N ASN A 234 -5.79 -0.69 27.11
CA ASN A 234 -5.94 -0.63 28.57
C ASN A 234 -7.30 -1.20 29.02
N TYR A 235 -8.37 -1.00 28.24
CA TYR A 235 -9.70 -1.54 28.55
C TYR A 235 -9.87 -3.03 28.15
N LEU A 236 -8.91 -3.60 27.43
CA LEU A 236 -9.03 -4.94 26.84
C LEU A 236 -8.94 -6.06 27.89
N GLU A 237 -8.19 -5.86 28.98
CA GLU A 237 -7.95 -6.90 30.00
C GLU A 237 -9.24 -7.36 30.70
N ASP A 238 -10.20 -6.45 30.84
CA ASP A 238 -11.50 -6.71 31.46
C ASP A 238 -12.51 -7.38 30.52
N GLN A 239 -12.15 -7.60 29.24
CA GLN A 239 -13.06 -8.16 28.24
C GLN A 239 -13.00 -9.68 28.17
N PRO A 240 -14.07 -10.34 27.66
CA PRO A 240 -14.03 -11.77 27.32
C PRO A 240 -12.86 -12.13 26.39
N VAL A 241 -12.28 -13.32 26.59
CA VAL A 241 -11.11 -13.82 25.86
C VAL A 241 -11.27 -13.79 24.34
N ASP A 242 -12.48 -14.03 23.83
CA ASP A 242 -12.77 -14.01 22.39
C ASP A 242 -12.68 -12.58 21.84
N ILE A 243 -13.15 -11.58 22.58
CA ILE A 243 -13.02 -10.16 22.25
C ILE A 243 -11.54 -9.76 22.26
N GLN A 244 -10.80 -10.17 23.30
CA GLN A 244 -9.35 -9.93 23.38
C GLN A 244 -8.62 -10.49 22.16
N SER A 245 -8.93 -11.74 21.80
CA SER A 245 -8.30 -12.44 20.67
C SER A 245 -8.61 -11.78 19.33
N MET A 246 -9.88 -11.41 19.11
CA MET A 246 -10.31 -10.71 17.90
C MET A 246 -9.60 -9.35 17.76
N TYR A 247 -9.61 -8.55 18.82
CA TYR A 247 -9.00 -7.22 18.81
C TYR A 247 -7.50 -7.28 18.55
N LEU A 248 -6.78 -8.19 19.23
CA LEU A 248 -5.33 -8.37 19.04
C LEU A 248 -4.97 -8.86 17.63
N ASP A 249 -5.78 -9.72 17.02
CA ASP A 249 -5.57 -10.15 15.61
C ASP A 249 -5.73 -8.97 14.64
N LYS A 250 -6.79 -8.17 14.81
CA LYS A 250 -7.00 -6.94 14.01
C LYS A 250 -5.86 -5.95 14.22
N LEU A 251 -5.41 -5.79 15.46
CA LEU A 251 -4.30 -4.93 15.83
C LEU A 251 -2.99 -5.39 15.19
N HIS A 252 -2.69 -6.68 15.23
CA HIS A 252 -1.53 -7.27 14.56
C HIS A 252 -1.53 -6.98 13.05
N LYS A 253 -2.65 -7.24 12.36
CA LYS A 253 -2.82 -6.94 10.94
C LYS A 253 -2.72 -5.43 10.64
N GLY A 254 -3.24 -4.59 11.52
CA GLY A 254 -3.12 -3.14 11.45
C GLY A 254 -1.67 -2.68 11.53
N PHE A 255 -0.95 -3.06 12.59
CA PHE A 255 0.44 -2.66 12.80
C PHE A 255 1.39 -3.21 11.73
N PHE A 256 1.14 -4.41 11.19
CA PHE A 256 1.88 -4.89 10.03
C PHE A 256 1.77 -3.91 8.86
N ARG A 257 0.55 -3.47 8.51
CA ARG A 257 0.31 -2.52 7.42
C ARG A 257 0.94 -1.15 7.71
N ILE A 258 0.82 -0.66 8.95
CA ILE A 258 1.44 0.61 9.37
C ILE A 258 2.96 0.54 9.21
N ASN A 259 3.59 -0.56 9.63
CA ASN A 259 5.04 -0.69 9.53
C ASN A 259 5.53 -0.73 8.07
N ARG A 260 4.83 -1.45 7.19
CA ARG A 260 5.14 -1.42 5.74
C ARG A 260 4.97 -0.02 5.15
N ARG A 261 4.02 0.77 5.65
CA ARG A 261 3.86 2.18 5.25
C ARG A 261 5.03 3.05 5.73
N ARG A 262 5.52 2.85 6.94
CA ARG A 262 6.73 3.52 7.46
C ARG A 262 7.97 3.21 6.63
N GLU A 263 8.16 1.96 6.23
CA GLU A 263 9.25 1.60 5.32
C GLU A 263 9.11 2.32 3.96
N PHE A 264 7.89 2.40 3.42
CA PHE A 264 7.65 3.09 2.15
C PHE A 264 7.87 4.60 2.26
N TRP A 265 7.54 5.19 3.41
CA TRP A 265 7.86 6.57 3.76
C TRP A 265 9.37 6.79 3.91
N LYS A 266 10.09 5.88 4.56
CA LYS A 266 11.55 5.91 4.66
C LYS A 266 12.19 5.89 3.28
N TYR A 267 11.72 5.00 2.40
CA TYR A 267 12.23 4.93 1.03
C TYR A 267 12.10 6.27 0.28
N PHE A 268 10.98 6.98 0.46
CA PHE A 268 10.82 8.34 -0.05
C PHE A 268 11.86 9.30 0.54
N LEU A 269 11.97 9.38 1.86
CA LEU A 269 12.92 10.28 2.53
C LEU A 269 14.38 9.98 2.14
N SER A 270 14.72 8.71 1.94
CA SER A 270 16.05 8.32 1.48
C SER A 270 16.30 8.69 0.01
N SER A 271 15.29 8.97 -0.80
CA SER A 271 15.47 9.33 -2.22
C SER A 271 15.57 10.84 -2.47
N ILE A 272 15.16 11.70 -1.53
CA ILE A 272 15.11 13.16 -1.74
C ILE A 272 16.46 13.89 -1.65
N HIS A 273 17.52 13.25 -1.17
CA HIS A 273 18.88 13.83 -1.06
C HIS A 273 19.52 14.25 -2.40
N ILE A 274 18.86 13.92 -3.52
CA ILE A 274 19.29 14.20 -4.89
C ILE A 274 18.80 15.59 -5.35
N CYS A 275 17.91 16.25 -4.59
CA CYS A 275 17.25 17.49 -5.00
C CYS A 275 17.92 18.73 -4.39
N GLU A 276 18.03 19.80 -5.17
CA GLU A 276 18.58 21.07 -4.69
C GLU A 276 17.67 21.68 -3.60
N GLY A 277 18.25 22.16 -2.50
CA GLY A 277 17.50 22.77 -1.40
C GLY A 277 17.02 21.80 -0.30
N PHE A 278 17.20 20.49 -0.50
CA PHE A 278 16.94 19.48 0.52
C PHE A 278 18.26 18.91 1.04
N GLU A 279 18.73 19.40 2.20
CA GLU A 279 19.88 18.76 2.88
C GLU A 279 19.53 17.31 3.25
N ASN A 280 20.53 16.44 3.37
CA ASN A 280 20.30 15.02 3.63
C ASN A 280 19.54 14.82 4.97
N PRO A 281 18.33 14.23 4.99
CA PRO A 281 17.53 14.05 6.20
C PRO A 281 18.03 12.86 7.06
N ASP A 282 19.35 12.69 7.19
CA ASP A 282 20.00 11.52 7.83
C ASP A 282 19.45 11.26 9.23
N LEU A 283 19.29 12.31 10.05
CA LEU A 283 18.76 12.17 11.40
C LEU A 283 17.30 11.70 11.40
N VAL A 284 16.47 12.21 10.49
CA VAL A 284 15.06 11.79 10.35
C VAL A 284 15.01 10.34 9.89
N ILE A 285 15.83 9.94 8.92
CA ILE A 285 15.93 8.57 8.42
C ILE A 285 16.38 7.62 9.53
N GLN A 286 17.43 7.98 10.29
CA GLN A 286 17.92 7.19 11.41
C GLN A 286 16.83 6.96 12.46
N LYS A 287 16.10 8.01 12.84
CA LYS A 287 15.01 7.92 13.81
C LYS A 287 13.84 7.07 13.31
N LEU A 288 13.54 7.17 12.01
CA LEU A 288 12.53 6.33 11.36
C LEU A 288 12.97 4.86 11.31
N ASP A 289 14.26 4.56 11.11
CA ASP A 289 14.80 3.20 11.22
C ASP A 289 14.63 2.63 12.62
N GLU A 290 15.00 3.40 13.65
CA GLU A 290 14.80 3.00 15.05
C GLU A 290 13.32 2.69 15.35
N LEU A 291 12.40 3.51 14.82
CA LEU A 291 10.96 3.34 14.95
C LEU A 291 10.44 2.09 14.23
N ILE A 292 10.90 1.83 13.00
CA ILE A 292 10.52 0.64 12.23
C ILE A 292 10.96 -0.62 12.98
N ASP A 293 12.21 -0.68 13.44
CA ASP A 293 12.76 -1.80 14.22
C ASP A 293 11.99 -2.01 15.53
N TYR A 294 11.63 -0.92 16.20
CA TYR A 294 10.82 -0.98 17.42
C TYR A 294 9.41 -1.52 17.13
N SER A 295 8.80 -1.07 16.04
CA SER A 295 7.48 -1.51 15.60
C SER A 295 7.46 -2.99 15.19
N GLU A 296 8.52 -3.51 14.56
CA GLU A 296 8.62 -4.94 14.27
C GLU A 296 8.63 -5.79 15.55
N LYS A 297 9.39 -5.35 16.56
CA LYS A 297 9.41 -6.01 17.88
C LYS A 297 8.04 -5.96 18.55
N TYR A 298 7.31 -4.86 18.39
CA TYR A 298 5.94 -4.71 18.89
C TYR A 298 4.96 -5.65 18.18
N ILE A 299 5.01 -5.76 16.85
CA ILE A 299 4.19 -6.71 16.06
C ILE A 299 4.42 -8.15 16.54
N TYR A 300 5.68 -8.55 16.73
CA TYR A 300 6.01 -9.87 17.27
C TYR A 300 5.50 -10.09 18.70
N ARG A 301 5.45 -9.01 19.50
CA ARG A 301 4.88 -9.06 20.84
C ARG A 301 3.37 -9.27 20.82
N LEU A 302 2.65 -8.63 19.90
CA LEU A 302 1.21 -8.86 19.70
C LEU A 302 0.92 -10.34 19.40
N ILE A 303 1.66 -10.96 18.47
CA ILE A 303 1.54 -12.39 18.16
C ILE A 303 1.76 -13.24 19.42
N LYS A 304 2.81 -12.94 20.19
CA LYS A 304 3.09 -13.66 21.45
C LYS A 304 1.96 -13.50 22.47
N SER A 305 1.34 -12.33 22.57
CA SER A 305 0.21 -12.08 23.47
C SER A 305 -1.01 -12.91 23.07
N ILE A 306 -1.32 -12.96 21.76
CA ILE A 306 -2.38 -13.82 21.20
C ILE A 306 -2.14 -15.29 21.57
N MET A 307 -0.91 -15.78 21.43
CA MET A 307 -0.55 -17.18 21.68
C MET A 307 -0.49 -17.57 23.16
N ARG A 308 0.09 -16.72 24.02
CA ARG A 308 0.47 -17.10 25.39
C ARG A 308 -0.54 -16.70 26.46
N ARG A 309 -1.35 -15.67 26.23
CA ARG A 309 -2.43 -15.22 27.13
C ARG A 309 -2.00 -15.09 28.61
N LYS A 310 -0.82 -14.50 28.86
CA LYS A 310 -0.30 -14.29 30.22
C LYS A 310 -0.92 -13.04 30.85
N PRO A 311 -1.29 -13.03 32.14
CA PRO A 311 -1.73 -11.82 32.84
C PRO A 311 -0.76 -10.64 32.66
N GLY A 312 -1.28 -9.40 32.60
CA GLY A 312 -0.47 -8.18 32.46
C GLY A 312 0.10 -7.93 31.06
N TYR A 313 -0.40 -8.62 30.03
CA TYR A 313 0.05 -8.38 28.65
C TYR A 313 -0.45 -7.02 28.11
N SER A 314 -1.63 -6.56 28.55
CA SER A 314 -2.24 -5.26 28.26
C SER A 314 -1.32 -4.11 28.66
N GLU A 315 -0.81 -4.14 29.89
CA GLU A 315 0.13 -3.13 30.44
C GLU A 315 1.43 -3.08 29.63
N ASP A 316 2.05 -4.23 29.34
CA ASP A 316 3.27 -4.29 28.52
C ASP A 316 3.03 -3.82 27.08
N LEU A 317 1.88 -4.15 26.47
CA LEU A 317 1.53 -3.66 25.12
C LEU A 317 1.31 -2.14 25.14
N SER A 318 0.57 -1.63 26.12
CA SER A 318 0.26 -0.20 26.28
C SER A 318 1.52 0.62 26.51
N LEU A 319 2.43 0.16 27.38
CA LEU A 319 3.72 0.80 27.63
C LEU A 319 4.58 0.89 26.37
N ARG A 320 4.64 -0.19 25.59
CA ARG A 320 5.40 -0.21 24.33
C ARG A 320 4.79 0.69 23.26
N LEU A 321 3.46 0.70 23.16
CA LEU A 321 2.78 1.61 22.25
C LEU A 321 3.00 3.07 22.65
N ASN A 322 3.03 3.38 23.94
CA ASN A 322 3.38 4.72 24.41
C ASN A 322 4.79 5.13 23.98
N GLN A 323 5.78 4.24 24.13
CA GLN A 323 7.14 4.50 23.64
C GLN A 323 7.17 4.74 22.13
N MET A 324 6.41 3.96 21.35
CA MET A 324 6.29 4.18 19.91
C MET A 324 5.65 5.54 19.57
N ILE A 325 4.63 5.96 20.32
CA ILE A 325 4.00 7.28 20.17
C ILE A 325 5.00 8.40 20.45
N ASP A 326 5.83 8.27 21.48
CA ASP A 326 6.86 9.26 21.81
C ASP A 326 7.90 9.37 20.68
N MET A 327 8.32 8.25 20.09
CA MET A 327 9.22 8.22 18.93
C MET A 327 8.59 8.89 17.70
N GLU A 328 7.29 8.65 17.43
CA GLU A 328 6.55 9.29 16.33
C GLU A 328 6.45 10.82 16.52
N LYS A 329 6.23 11.28 17.76
CA LYS A 329 6.20 12.71 18.09
C LYS A 329 7.56 13.38 17.89
N GLU A 330 8.64 12.74 18.34
CA GLU A 330 10.01 13.19 18.09
C GLU A 330 10.28 13.31 16.59
N LEU A 331 9.94 12.27 15.83
CA LEU A 331 10.11 12.24 14.37
C LEU A 331 9.31 13.35 13.66
N GLY A 332 8.06 13.57 14.06
CA GLY A 332 7.22 14.64 13.52
C GLY A 332 7.81 16.03 13.78
N GLY A 333 8.36 16.26 14.97
CA GLY A 333 9.06 17.51 15.30
C GLY A 333 10.30 17.72 14.43
N LEU A 334 11.13 16.69 14.26
CA LEU A 334 12.31 16.76 13.38
C LEU A 334 11.93 17.02 11.93
N LEU A 335 10.90 16.32 11.43
CA LEU A 335 10.41 16.49 10.06
C LEU A 335 9.86 17.90 9.83
N TYR A 336 9.12 18.47 10.79
CA TYR A 336 8.62 19.83 10.71
C TYR A 336 9.72 20.88 10.66
N SER A 337 10.75 20.71 11.50
CA SER A 337 11.93 21.59 11.46
C SER A 337 12.65 21.49 10.12
N TYR A 338 12.77 20.28 9.57
CA TYR A 338 13.37 20.05 8.26
C TYR A 338 12.60 20.76 7.13
N THR A 339 11.27 20.62 7.08
CA THR A 339 10.45 21.27 6.05
C THR A 339 10.34 22.77 6.20
N SER A 340 10.48 23.31 7.42
CA SER A 340 10.45 24.76 7.67
C SER A 340 11.74 25.47 7.24
N HIS A 341 12.81 24.72 6.97
CA HIS A 341 14.12 25.23 6.55
C HIS A 341 14.48 24.88 5.10
N ALA A 342 13.66 24.08 4.42
CA ALA A 342 13.81 23.67 3.01
C ALA A 342 12.81 24.40 2.09
#